data_AF-A0AAQ3DT15-F1
#
_entry.id   AF-A0AAQ3DT15-F1
#
_cell.length_a   1.000
_cell.length_b   1.000
_cell.length_c   1.000
_cell.angle_alpha   90.00
_cell.angle_beta   90.00
_cell.angle_gamma   90.00
#
_symmetry.space_group_name_H-M   'P 1'
#
loop_
_entity.id
_entity.type
_entity.pdbx_description
1 polymer ?
#
loop_
_entity_poly.entity_id
_entity_poly.type
_entity_poly.pdbx_seq_one_letter_code
_entity_poly.pdbx_strand_id
1 'polypeptide(L)'
;MRLTAFKYSQFAFYTILKKKSSIILPIFTLISSLIIGMILKFVVNSKYVELLSFLYIFILITLTVVFSCIKALNIFKDLEQEGLEIISLSKPLTRESLIIGKLLCLTFFGLIWSLTLLVSGFLSLYATYSFLYLFLTSLLLAFVGLITYLLFSLFTVLLSYKLSQKISMIIPFVLFIPLSLSGMILSSNVKSNVDQAAFFINKEYKNHHSGNEVNAEPYYLNNKDELFLIPNGVNNKEFSLEQVKYLEDVVNYSNSSSNLWQTYSWLSIPYQLVDVFNFKNKNLFASLSDKSNSNLDKYIYYKNLDDISYKYKLEKKPSVQKYLVDSKNKTYKYIVPGILKSHSIHTSKNDNTSGHEEIVDFDIIYAADGADNKDKEFLEDKNQLHTDNKTNLVGRLRWVYVYEALNDPIFN
;
A
#
# COMPACT_ATOMS: atom_id res chain seq x y z
N MET A 1 -24.27 -34.00 42.32
CA MET A 1 -24.30 -32.79 41.46
C MET A 1 -23.40 -33.06 40.26
N ARG A 2 -23.92 -33.18 39.02
CA ARG A 2 -23.08 -33.46 37.85
C ARG A 2 -22.08 -32.31 37.63
N LEU A 3 -20.79 -32.61 37.68
CA LEU A 3 -19.75 -31.65 37.29
C LEU A 3 -19.83 -31.49 35.77
N THR A 4 -19.98 -30.25 35.32
CA THR A 4 -20.06 -29.89 33.90
C THR A 4 -18.70 -29.41 33.40
N ALA A 5 -18.44 -29.51 32.10
CA ALA A 5 -17.23 -29.00 31.45
C ALA A 5 -16.93 -27.53 31.82
N PHE A 6 -17.99 -26.73 32.01
CA PHE A 6 -17.90 -25.33 32.43
C PHE A 6 -17.29 -25.16 33.84
N LYS A 7 -17.69 -25.98 34.82
CA LYS A 7 -17.12 -25.91 36.18
C LYS A 7 -15.63 -26.29 36.19
N TYR A 8 -15.26 -27.27 35.37
CA TYR A 8 -13.86 -27.63 35.19
C TYR A 8 -13.06 -26.49 34.52
N SER A 9 -13.64 -25.87 33.48
CA SER A 9 -13.05 -24.69 32.82
C SER A 9 -12.77 -23.56 33.80
N GLN A 10 -13.72 -23.24 34.70
CA GLN A 10 -13.52 -22.23 35.74
C GLN A 10 -12.37 -22.59 36.68
N PHE A 11 -12.30 -23.84 37.14
CA PHE A 11 -11.21 -24.31 38.00
C PHE A 11 -9.84 -24.17 37.31
N ALA A 12 -9.72 -24.63 36.07
CA ALA A 12 -8.49 -24.52 35.28
C ALA A 12 -8.12 -23.04 35.07
N PHE A 13 -9.11 -22.20 34.76
CA PHE A 13 -8.92 -20.77 34.56
C PHE A 13 -8.36 -20.08 35.82
N TYR A 14 -8.96 -20.28 36.99
CA TYR A 14 -8.47 -19.70 38.24
C TYR A 14 -7.07 -20.16 38.61
N THR A 15 -6.74 -21.42 38.32
CA THR A 15 -5.41 -21.99 38.60
C THR A 15 -4.36 -21.35 37.70
N ILE A 16 -4.64 -21.22 36.41
CA ILE A 16 -3.70 -20.69 35.42
C ILE A 16 -3.59 -19.17 35.49
N LEU A 17 -4.65 -18.46 35.86
CA LEU A 17 -4.64 -17.00 35.99
C LEU A 17 -3.63 -16.53 37.05
N LYS A 18 -3.37 -17.35 38.09
CA LYS A 18 -2.36 -17.06 39.11
C LYS A 18 -0.91 -17.19 38.61
N LYS A 19 -0.67 -17.87 37.47
CA LYS A 19 0.68 -17.95 36.90
C LYS A 19 1.13 -16.57 36.45
N LYS A 20 2.38 -16.19 36.80
CA LYS A 20 2.96 -14.86 36.50
C LYS A 20 2.81 -14.45 35.03
N SER A 21 2.94 -15.40 34.09
CA SER A 21 2.79 -15.13 32.66
C SER A 21 1.38 -14.65 32.25
N SER A 22 0.34 -14.98 33.01
CA SER A 22 -1.04 -14.53 32.76
C SER A 22 -1.24 -13.04 33.02
N ILE A 23 -0.39 -12.43 33.86
CA ILE A 23 -0.53 -11.05 34.32
C ILE A 23 0.57 -10.17 33.74
N ILE A 24 1.82 -10.65 33.76
CA ILE A 24 2.99 -9.86 33.32
C ILE A 24 2.91 -9.53 31.83
N LEU A 25 2.55 -10.50 30.97
CA LEU A 25 2.54 -10.29 29.52
C LEU A 25 1.49 -9.25 29.08
N PRO A 26 0.22 -9.30 29.56
CA PRO A 26 -0.75 -8.25 29.28
C PRO A 26 -0.36 -6.86 29.80
N ILE A 27 0.24 -6.77 30.99
CA ILE A 27 0.69 -5.48 31.52
C ILE A 27 1.84 -4.92 30.68
N PHE A 28 2.79 -5.78 30.30
CA PHE A 28 3.91 -5.42 29.45
C PHE A 28 3.46 -4.92 28.07
N THR A 29 2.45 -5.55 27.45
CA THR A 29 1.91 -5.09 26.17
C THR A 29 1.28 -3.71 26.29
N LEU A 30 0.50 -3.45 27.33
CA LEU A 30 -0.12 -2.15 27.54
C LEU A 30 0.92 -1.04 27.78
N ILE A 31 1.92 -1.30 28.62
CA ILE A 31 3.00 -0.32 28.89
C ILE A 31 3.79 -0.04 27.61
N SER A 32 4.20 -1.08 26.87
CA SER A 32 4.94 -0.89 25.61
C SER A 32 4.12 -0.15 24.55
N SER A 33 2.81 -0.39 24.49
CA SER A 33 1.90 0.29 23.55
C SER A 33 1.79 1.78 23.85
N LEU A 34 1.72 2.13 25.14
CA LEU A 34 1.68 3.52 25.58
C LEU A 34 2.98 4.26 25.23
N ILE A 35 4.13 3.63 25.49
CA ILE A 35 5.45 4.20 25.15
C ILE A 35 5.55 4.43 23.64
N ILE A 36 5.17 3.43 22.84
CA ILE A 36 5.27 3.51 21.38
C ILE A 36 4.29 4.53 20.81
N GLY A 37 3.08 4.62 21.35
CA GLY A 37 2.12 5.67 20.97
C GLY A 37 2.65 7.08 21.24
N MET A 38 3.38 7.29 22.34
CA MET A 38 4.06 8.58 22.60
C MET A 38 5.18 8.84 21.59
N ILE A 39 6.01 7.84 21.29
CA ILE A 39 7.12 7.96 20.32
C ILE A 39 6.57 8.31 18.92
N LEU A 40 5.53 7.60 18.46
CA LEU A 40 4.91 7.84 17.16
C LEU A 40 4.33 9.26 17.03
N LYS A 41 3.78 9.81 18.12
CA LYS A 41 3.20 11.16 18.11
C LYS A 41 4.24 12.28 18.15
N PHE A 42 5.26 12.15 18.99
CA PHE A 42 6.14 13.27 19.34
C PHE A 42 7.52 13.23 18.68
N VAL A 43 8.01 12.05 18.30
CA VAL A 43 9.40 11.87 17.86
C VAL A 43 9.49 11.56 16.36
N VAL A 44 8.53 10.80 15.83
CA VAL A 44 8.61 10.24 14.47
C VAL A 44 8.10 11.24 13.44
N ASN A 45 8.87 11.44 12.36
CA ASN A 45 8.45 12.22 11.20
C ASN A 45 7.28 11.51 10.47
N SER A 46 6.28 12.25 10.00
CA SER A 46 5.08 11.75 9.31
C SER A 46 5.39 10.73 8.19
N LYS A 47 6.53 10.88 7.49
CA LYS A 47 7.00 9.93 6.46
C LYS A 47 7.15 8.48 6.96
N TYR A 48 7.50 8.27 8.23
CA TYR A 48 7.82 6.95 8.78
C TYR A 48 6.74 6.38 9.71
N VAL A 49 5.69 7.16 10.02
CA VAL A 49 4.67 6.77 11.01
C VAL A 49 3.91 5.52 10.56
N GLU A 50 3.53 5.42 9.28
CA GLU A 50 2.78 4.25 8.76
C GLU A 50 3.62 2.96 8.86
N LEU A 51 4.89 3.02 8.44
CA LEU A 51 5.81 1.87 8.51
C LEU A 51 6.06 1.42 9.96
N LEU A 52 6.35 2.35 10.86
CA LEU A 52 6.61 2.01 12.27
C LEU A 52 5.35 1.47 12.98
N SER A 53 4.17 2.00 12.65
CA SER A 53 2.90 1.47 13.14
C SER A 53 2.69 0.03 12.69
N PHE A 54 2.96 -0.27 11.40
CA PHE A 54 2.85 -1.62 10.85
C PHE A 54 3.84 -2.61 11.49
N LEU A 55 5.11 -2.22 11.65
CA LEU A 55 6.12 -3.04 12.33
C LEU A 55 5.75 -3.29 13.80
N TYR A 56 5.13 -2.32 14.47
CA TYR A 56 4.67 -2.52 15.84
C TYR A 56 3.53 -3.54 15.93
N ILE A 57 2.56 -3.47 15.01
CA ILE A 57 1.48 -4.47 14.92
C ILE A 57 2.07 -5.87 14.70
N PHE A 58 3.07 -6.01 13.83
CA PHE A 58 3.80 -7.27 13.65
C PHE A 58 4.40 -7.81 14.97
N ILE A 59 5.00 -6.95 15.78
CA ILE A 59 5.53 -7.33 17.11
C ILE A 59 4.40 -7.79 18.05
N LEU A 60 3.26 -7.09 18.08
CA LEU A 60 2.10 -7.47 18.90
C LEU A 60 1.52 -8.83 18.51
N ILE A 61 1.41 -9.11 17.21
CA ILE A 61 0.91 -10.41 16.73
C ILE A 61 1.93 -11.51 17.05
N THR A 62 3.23 -11.25 16.88
CA THR A 62 4.28 -12.19 17.29
C THR A 62 4.21 -12.51 18.79
N LEU A 63 3.99 -11.50 19.63
CA LEU A 63 3.81 -11.68 21.07
C LEU A 63 2.53 -12.45 21.41
N THR A 64 1.49 -12.32 20.58
CA THR A 64 0.26 -13.12 20.68
C THR A 64 0.53 -14.59 20.46
N VAL A 65 1.38 -14.94 19.48
CA VAL A 65 1.83 -16.33 19.26
C VAL A 65 2.57 -16.86 20.50
N VAL A 66 3.47 -16.07 21.08
CA VAL A 66 4.19 -16.45 22.29
C VAL A 66 3.23 -16.68 23.46
N PHE A 67 2.32 -15.75 23.73
CA PHE A 67 1.32 -15.86 24.80
C PHE A 67 0.42 -17.09 24.60
N SER A 68 -0.03 -17.30 23.36
CA SER A 68 -0.82 -18.45 22.94
C SER A 68 -0.15 -19.78 23.24
N CYS A 69 1.11 -19.95 22.83
CA CYS A 69 1.88 -21.16 23.09
C CYS A 69 2.04 -21.43 24.59
N ILE A 70 2.35 -20.39 25.37
CA ILE A 70 2.50 -20.49 26.83
C ILE A 70 1.18 -20.96 27.45
N LYS A 71 0.04 -20.37 27.08
CA LYS A 71 -1.25 -20.74 27.66
C LYS A 71 -1.71 -22.13 27.24
N ALA A 72 -1.53 -22.50 25.98
CA ALA A 72 -1.77 -23.86 25.51
C ALA A 72 -1.04 -24.90 26.36
N LEU A 73 0.27 -24.70 26.59
CA LEU A 73 1.08 -25.65 27.38
C LEU A 73 0.69 -25.68 28.86
N ASN A 74 0.40 -24.51 29.45
CA ASN A 74 -0.07 -24.42 30.84
C ASN A 74 -1.41 -25.17 31.04
N ILE A 75 -2.32 -25.11 30.06
CA ILE A 75 -3.64 -25.75 30.14
C ILE A 75 -3.53 -27.25 29.87
N PHE A 76 -2.83 -27.64 28.81
CA PHE A 76 -2.87 -29.02 28.34
C PHE A 76 -1.81 -29.89 28.97
N LYS A 77 -0.59 -29.40 29.16
CA LYS A 77 0.57 -30.22 29.59
C LYS A 77 0.88 -30.08 31.08
N ASP A 78 0.89 -28.87 31.62
CA ASP A 78 1.26 -28.67 33.03
C ASP A 78 0.20 -29.25 33.98
N LEU A 79 -1.10 -29.08 33.68
CA LEU A 79 -2.18 -29.67 34.50
C LEU A 79 -2.14 -31.21 34.52
N GLU A 80 -1.65 -31.82 33.45
CA GLU A 80 -1.41 -33.27 33.36
C GLU A 80 -0.21 -33.68 34.23
N GLN A 81 0.92 -32.97 34.12
CA GLN A 81 2.15 -33.27 34.84
C GLN A 81 2.07 -33.03 36.35
N GLU A 82 1.34 -31.99 36.77
CA GLU A 82 1.11 -31.67 38.19
C GLU A 82 0.11 -32.64 38.86
N GLY A 83 -0.44 -33.62 38.12
CA GLY A 83 -1.39 -34.61 38.64
C GLY A 83 -2.77 -34.04 38.97
N LEU A 84 -3.02 -32.77 38.65
CA LEU A 84 -4.31 -32.10 38.88
C LEU A 84 -5.44 -32.74 38.06
N GLU A 85 -5.11 -33.32 36.91
CA GLU A 85 -6.06 -34.15 36.17
C GLU A 85 -6.45 -35.43 36.90
N ILE A 86 -5.51 -36.10 37.57
CA ILE A 86 -5.78 -37.34 38.31
C ILE A 86 -6.73 -37.05 39.49
N ILE A 87 -6.53 -35.90 40.14
CA ILE A 87 -7.43 -35.42 41.19
C ILE A 87 -8.83 -35.10 40.63
N SER A 88 -8.93 -34.62 39.39
CA SER A 88 -10.23 -34.43 38.72
C SER A 88 -10.88 -35.75 38.25
N LEU A 89 -10.09 -36.77 37.91
CA LEU A 89 -10.57 -38.11 37.52
C LEU A 89 -11.11 -38.91 38.72
N SER A 90 -10.69 -38.57 39.93
CA SER A 90 -11.33 -39.06 41.17
C SER A 90 -12.77 -38.56 41.33
N LYS A 91 -13.16 -37.53 40.58
CA LYS A 91 -14.55 -37.02 40.46
C LYS A 91 -15.19 -37.58 39.19
N PRO A 92 -16.54 -37.72 39.14
CA PRO A 92 -17.24 -38.30 37.99
C PRO A 92 -17.29 -37.32 36.81
N LEU A 93 -16.15 -37.07 36.17
CA LEU A 93 -15.98 -36.26 34.97
C LEU A 93 -15.61 -37.18 33.80
N THR A 94 -16.29 -37.01 32.66
CA THR A 94 -15.94 -37.75 31.44
C THR A 94 -14.72 -37.12 30.76
N ARG A 95 -13.93 -37.91 30.02
CA ARG A 95 -12.76 -37.41 29.27
C ARG A 95 -13.13 -36.29 28.29
N GLU A 96 -14.27 -36.41 27.63
CA GLU A 96 -14.79 -35.38 26.72
C GLU A 96 -15.06 -34.06 27.45
N SER A 97 -15.67 -34.11 28.63
CA SER A 97 -15.96 -32.90 29.42
C SER A 97 -14.69 -32.19 29.89
N LEU A 98 -13.60 -32.94 30.11
CA LEU A 98 -12.29 -32.41 30.45
C LEU A 98 -11.69 -31.65 29.26
N ILE A 99 -11.64 -32.29 28.09
CA ILE A 99 -11.11 -31.68 26.85
C ILE A 99 -11.90 -30.41 26.49
N ILE A 100 -13.24 -30.47 26.52
CA ILE A 100 -14.09 -29.30 26.26
C ILE A 100 -13.84 -28.21 27.31
N GLY A 101 -13.68 -28.57 28.58
CA GLY A 101 -13.38 -27.60 29.64
C GLY A 101 -12.02 -26.91 29.46
N LYS A 102 -10.98 -27.64 29.02
CA LYS A 102 -9.68 -27.08 28.65
C LYS A 102 -9.79 -26.13 27.45
N LEU A 103 -10.53 -26.51 26.41
CA LEU A 103 -10.76 -25.66 25.24
C LEU A 103 -11.53 -24.38 25.61
N LEU A 104 -12.56 -24.46 26.46
CA LEU A 104 -13.28 -23.30 26.98
C LEU A 104 -12.36 -22.40 27.83
N CYS A 105 -11.47 -22.98 28.64
CA CYS A 105 -10.50 -22.20 29.42
C CYS A 105 -9.57 -21.43 28.47
N LEU A 106 -9.13 -22.09 27.40
CA LEU A 106 -8.27 -21.52 26.38
C LEU A 106 -8.94 -20.35 25.66
N THR A 107 -10.22 -20.47 25.29
CA THR A 107 -10.97 -19.37 24.68
C THR A 107 -11.15 -18.18 25.61
N PHE A 108 -11.36 -18.39 26.92
CA PHE A 108 -11.41 -17.28 27.88
C PHE A 108 -10.11 -16.48 27.94
N PHE A 109 -8.95 -17.16 27.97
CA PHE A 109 -7.67 -16.46 27.89
C PHE A 109 -7.47 -15.74 26.56
N GLY A 110 -7.96 -16.31 25.45
CA GLY A 110 -7.96 -15.66 24.14
C GLY A 110 -8.77 -14.37 24.12
N LEU A 111 -9.95 -14.36 24.74
CA LEU A 111 -10.79 -13.16 24.87
C LEU A 111 -10.14 -12.08 25.72
N ILE A 112 -9.51 -12.46 26.85
CA ILE A 112 -8.76 -11.50 27.70
C ILE A 112 -7.59 -10.89 26.92
N TRP A 113 -6.85 -11.71 26.17
CA TRP A 113 -5.75 -11.24 25.34
C TRP A 113 -6.23 -10.33 24.20
N SER A 114 -7.31 -10.71 23.53
CA SER A 114 -7.97 -9.89 22.49
C SER A 114 -8.41 -8.53 23.03
N LEU A 115 -8.99 -8.48 24.25
CA LEU A 115 -9.32 -7.22 24.90
C LEU A 115 -8.08 -6.38 25.25
N THR A 116 -7.01 -7.05 25.70
CA THR A 116 -5.72 -6.38 25.93
C THR A 116 -5.19 -5.76 24.64
N LEU A 117 -5.28 -6.49 23.52
CA LEU A 117 -4.88 -6.00 22.21
C LEU A 117 -5.77 -4.83 21.72
N LEU A 118 -7.07 -4.87 21.98
CA LEU A 118 -7.98 -3.77 21.68
C LEU A 118 -7.52 -2.48 22.37
N VAL A 119 -7.25 -2.53 23.68
CA VAL A 119 -6.74 -1.38 24.44
C VAL A 119 -5.35 -0.97 23.94
N SER A 120 -4.50 -1.94 23.61
CA SER A 120 -3.16 -1.69 23.03
C SER A 120 -3.23 -0.92 21.70
N GLY A 121 -4.22 -1.23 20.86
CA GLY A 121 -4.47 -0.53 19.58
C GLY A 121 -4.82 0.93 19.80
N PHE A 122 -5.74 1.21 20.74
CA PHE A 122 -6.08 2.58 21.12
C PHE A 122 -4.86 3.35 21.64
N LEU A 123 -4.01 2.72 22.46
CA LEU A 123 -2.85 3.38 23.06
C LEU A 123 -1.72 3.64 22.06
N SER A 124 -1.49 2.74 21.12
CA SER A 124 -0.35 2.84 20.19
C SER A 124 -0.68 3.60 18.91
N LEU A 125 -1.88 3.45 18.37
CA LEU A 125 -2.23 3.95 17.03
C LEU A 125 -2.94 5.31 17.02
N TYR A 126 -3.22 5.91 18.19
CA TYR A 126 -3.96 7.19 18.25
C TYR A 126 -3.27 8.36 17.56
N ALA A 127 -1.94 8.26 17.36
CA ALA A 127 -1.16 9.26 16.64
C ALA A 127 -1.36 9.19 15.12
N THR A 128 -1.67 8.00 14.60
CA THR A 128 -1.64 7.69 13.17
C THR A 128 -3.00 7.86 12.51
N TYR A 129 -4.08 7.52 13.22
CA TYR A 129 -5.41 7.42 12.64
C TYR A 129 -6.41 8.41 13.26
N SER A 130 -7.35 8.89 12.45
CA SER A 130 -8.52 9.60 12.95
C SER A 130 -9.41 8.66 13.78
N PHE A 131 -10.26 9.21 14.64
CA PHE A 131 -10.99 8.43 15.65
C PHE A 131 -11.75 7.21 15.10
N LEU A 132 -12.45 7.36 13.97
CA LEU A 132 -13.20 6.26 13.36
C LEU A 132 -12.26 5.15 12.85
N TYR A 133 -11.19 5.52 12.15
CA TYR A 133 -10.19 4.56 11.69
C TYR A 133 -9.43 3.93 12.86
N LEU A 134 -9.11 4.67 13.91
CA LEU A 134 -8.50 4.15 15.14
C LEU A 134 -9.38 3.08 15.79
N PHE A 135 -10.69 3.35 15.88
CA PHE A 135 -11.64 2.39 16.43
C PHE A 135 -11.70 1.11 15.59
N LEU A 136 -11.85 1.24 14.27
CA LEU A 136 -11.92 0.09 13.36
C LEU A 136 -10.61 -0.72 13.35
N THR A 137 -9.46 -0.07 13.30
CA THR A 137 -8.15 -0.73 13.34
C THR A 137 -7.90 -1.43 14.67
N SER A 138 -8.31 -0.84 15.79
CA SER A 138 -8.19 -1.47 17.12
C SER A 138 -9.14 -2.66 17.28
N LEU A 139 -10.35 -2.58 16.73
CA LEU A 139 -11.29 -3.70 16.68
C LEU A 139 -10.75 -4.86 15.82
N LEU A 140 -10.18 -4.52 14.66
CA LEU A 140 -9.51 -5.48 13.78
C LEU A 140 -8.34 -6.16 14.50
N LEU A 141 -7.53 -5.41 15.24
CA LEU A 141 -6.44 -5.95 16.06
C LEU A 141 -6.93 -6.91 17.14
N ALA A 142 -8.07 -6.60 17.78
CA ALA A 142 -8.71 -7.50 18.72
C ALA A 142 -9.13 -8.82 18.05
N PHE A 143 -9.78 -8.73 16.89
CA PHE A 143 -10.28 -9.88 16.13
C PHE A 143 -9.15 -10.76 15.59
N VAL A 144 -8.18 -10.16 14.90
CA VAL A 144 -6.99 -10.84 14.39
C VAL A 144 -6.19 -11.46 15.53
N GLY A 145 -6.05 -10.74 16.65
CA GLY A 145 -5.42 -11.25 17.86
C GLY A 145 -6.09 -12.49 18.43
N LEU A 146 -7.44 -12.51 18.46
CA LEU A 146 -8.20 -13.68 18.89
C LEU A 146 -7.98 -14.88 17.96
N ILE A 147 -8.06 -14.67 16.65
CA ILE A 147 -7.84 -15.75 15.65
C ILE A 147 -6.42 -16.29 15.76
N THR A 148 -5.42 -15.41 15.79
CA THR A 148 -4.01 -15.78 15.92
C THR A 148 -3.80 -16.59 17.21
N TYR A 149 -4.34 -16.10 18.33
CA TYR A 149 -4.22 -16.79 19.60
C TYR A 149 -4.82 -18.20 19.53
N LEU A 150 -6.05 -18.35 19.02
CA LEU A 150 -6.72 -19.64 18.94
C LEU A 150 -6.00 -20.60 17.98
N LEU A 151 -5.65 -20.15 16.78
CA LEU A 151 -4.99 -20.97 15.75
C LEU A 151 -3.66 -21.53 16.27
N PHE A 152 -2.78 -20.67 16.75
CA PHE A 152 -1.46 -21.10 17.23
C PHE A 152 -1.55 -21.90 18.52
N SER A 153 -2.55 -21.66 19.35
CA SER A 153 -2.73 -22.41 20.58
C SER A 153 -3.14 -23.86 20.28
N LEU A 154 -4.08 -24.07 19.35
CA LEU A 154 -4.51 -25.39 18.90
C LEU A 154 -3.35 -26.13 18.23
N PHE A 155 -2.57 -25.42 17.41
CA PHE A 155 -1.37 -25.96 16.81
C PHE A 155 -0.35 -26.41 17.87
N THR A 156 -0.09 -25.60 18.90
CA THR A 156 0.77 -25.98 20.03
C THR A 156 0.22 -27.17 20.81
N VAL A 157 -1.10 -27.23 21.05
CA VAL A 157 -1.74 -28.36 21.74
C VAL A 157 -1.47 -29.66 20.98
N LEU A 158 -1.71 -29.67 19.66
CA LEU A 158 -1.47 -30.83 18.80
C LEU A 158 0.00 -31.30 18.87
N LEU A 159 0.95 -30.36 18.82
CA LEU A 159 2.37 -30.68 18.94
C LEU A 159 2.72 -31.24 20.33
N SER A 160 2.12 -30.67 21.38
CA SER A 160 2.45 -30.97 22.78
C SER A 160 2.09 -32.39 23.22
N TYR A 161 1.18 -33.06 22.50
CA TYR A 161 0.82 -34.46 22.73
C TYR A 161 1.97 -35.42 22.46
N LYS A 162 2.84 -35.12 21.47
CA LYS A 162 3.92 -36.01 21.06
C LYS A 162 5.31 -35.45 21.37
N LEU A 163 5.45 -34.12 21.41
CA LEU A 163 6.74 -33.45 21.56
C LEU A 163 6.94 -32.92 22.99
N SER A 164 8.20 -32.61 23.33
CA SER A 164 8.51 -31.95 24.60
C SER A 164 7.89 -30.54 24.65
N GLN A 165 7.67 -30.01 25.86
CA GLN A 165 7.09 -28.67 26.06
C GLN A 165 7.89 -27.58 25.35
N LYS A 166 9.22 -27.67 25.43
CA LYS A 166 10.15 -26.71 24.82
C LYS A 166 10.04 -26.71 23.29
N ILE A 167 10.03 -27.89 22.67
CA ILE A 167 9.94 -28.03 21.21
C ILE A 167 8.57 -27.54 20.70
N SER A 168 7.50 -27.89 21.42
CA SER A 168 6.12 -27.51 21.05
C SER A 168 5.89 -26.00 21.08
N MET A 169 6.68 -25.26 21.87
CA MET A 169 6.66 -23.80 21.91
C MET A 169 7.49 -23.15 20.79
N ILE A 170 8.64 -23.75 20.44
CA ILE A 170 9.57 -23.19 19.45
C ILE A 170 9.01 -23.31 18.03
N ILE A 171 8.40 -24.44 17.66
CA ILE A 171 7.93 -24.69 16.29
C ILE A 171 6.93 -23.62 15.81
N PRO A 172 5.85 -23.30 16.56
CA PRO A 172 4.92 -22.22 16.18
C PRO A 172 5.61 -20.88 15.92
N PHE A 173 6.60 -20.53 16.75
CA PHE A 173 7.35 -19.28 16.65
C PHE A 173 8.27 -19.24 15.42
N VAL A 174 9.01 -20.33 15.18
CA VAL A 174 9.89 -20.51 14.02
C VAL A 174 9.11 -20.62 12.72
N LEU A 175 7.83 -21.00 12.75
CA LEU A 175 6.96 -20.92 11.58
C LEU A 175 6.43 -19.51 11.36
N PHE A 176 5.94 -18.85 12.42
CA PHE A 176 5.28 -17.55 12.28
C PHE A 176 6.23 -16.45 11.78
N ILE A 177 7.40 -16.29 12.40
CA ILE A 177 8.30 -15.16 12.10
C ILE A 177 8.86 -15.21 10.68
N PRO A 178 9.47 -16.32 10.21
CA PRO A 178 10.00 -16.37 8.85
C PRO A 178 8.91 -16.21 7.80
N LEU A 179 7.73 -16.82 8.00
CA LEU A 179 6.63 -16.72 7.02
C LEU A 179 6.03 -15.32 6.93
N SER A 180 5.97 -14.58 8.04
CA SER A 180 5.53 -13.18 8.03
C SER A 180 6.60 -12.26 7.43
N LEU A 181 7.86 -12.40 7.86
CA LEU A 181 8.97 -11.59 7.33
C LEU A 181 9.23 -11.82 5.84
N SER A 182 9.14 -13.06 5.35
CA SER A 182 9.27 -13.35 3.92
C SER A 182 8.21 -12.62 3.12
N GLY A 183 6.96 -12.57 3.57
CA GLY A 183 5.92 -11.81 2.88
C GLY A 183 6.19 -10.30 2.89
N MET A 184 6.71 -9.76 3.99
CA MET A 184 7.11 -8.33 4.10
C MET A 184 8.27 -7.99 3.15
N ILE A 185 9.26 -8.88 3.00
CA ILE A 185 10.38 -8.70 2.05
C ILE A 185 9.90 -8.81 0.61
N LEU A 186 8.94 -9.70 0.34
CA LEU A 186 8.35 -9.79 -0.99
C LEU A 186 7.56 -8.52 -1.31
N SER A 187 6.74 -8.02 -0.39
CA SER A 187 5.96 -6.80 -0.60
C SER A 187 6.86 -5.56 -0.77
N SER A 188 8.02 -5.52 -0.12
CA SER A 188 8.97 -4.42 -0.27
C SER A 188 9.60 -4.30 -1.67
N ASN A 189 9.57 -5.39 -2.45
CA ASN A 189 10.18 -5.44 -3.77
C ASN A 189 9.14 -5.44 -4.91
N VAL A 190 7.85 -5.38 -4.58
CA VAL A 190 6.76 -5.40 -5.56
C VAL A 190 6.34 -3.96 -5.87
N LYS A 191 6.17 -3.71 -7.16
CA LYS A 191 5.57 -2.49 -7.72
C LYS A 191 4.14 -2.80 -8.16
N SER A 192 3.24 -1.82 -8.07
CA SER A 192 1.91 -1.95 -8.66
C SER A 192 2.03 -2.18 -10.17
N ASN A 193 1.05 -2.87 -10.75
CA ASN A 193 1.12 -3.18 -12.19
C ASN A 193 1.12 -1.90 -13.03
N VAL A 194 0.48 -0.82 -12.54
CA VAL A 194 0.48 0.49 -13.20
C VAL A 194 1.84 1.17 -13.09
N ASP A 195 2.51 1.13 -11.93
CA ASP A 195 3.89 1.65 -11.81
C ASP A 195 4.87 0.88 -12.71
N GLN A 196 4.72 -0.45 -12.80
CA GLN A 196 5.52 -1.26 -13.70
C GLN A 196 5.20 -0.97 -15.17
N ALA A 197 3.93 -0.74 -15.53
CA ALA A 197 3.56 -0.32 -16.88
C ALA A 197 4.15 1.06 -17.21
N ALA A 198 4.08 2.00 -16.27
CA ALA A 198 4.65 3.33 -16.42
C ALA A 198 6.17 3.32 -16.58
N PHE A 199 6.88 2.38 -15.98
CA PHE A 199 8.31 2.17 -16.26
C PHE A 199 8.59 1.95 -17.76
N PHE A 200 7.78 1.12 -18.42
CA PHE A 200 7.93 0.87 -19.86
C PHE A 200 7.41 2.02 -20.71
N ILE A 201 6.26 2.60 -20.34
CA ILE A 201 5.67 3.75 -21.06
C ILE A 201 6.59 4.97 -21.00
N ASN A 202 7.31 5.18 -19.88
CA ASN A 202 8.23 6.30 -19.68
C ASN A 202 9.64 6.05 -20.23
N LYS A 203 9.89 4.92 -20.89
CA LYS A 203 11.21 4.62 -21.43
C LYS A 203 11.57 5.64 -22.50
N GLU A 204 12.64 6.40 -22.23
CA GLU A 204 13.03 7.54 -23.04
C GLU A 204 13.39 7.12 -24.47
N TYR A 205 12.86 7.83 -25.46
CA TYR A 205 13.20 7.65 -26.86
C TYR A 205 13.21 8.99 -27.59
N LYS A 206 14.42 9.47 -27.89
CA LYS A 206 14.67 10.83 -28.39
C LYS A 206 14.07 11.12 -29.77
N ASN A 207 13.80 10.10 -30.58
CA ASN A 207 13.29 10.29 -31.94
C ASN A 207 11.75 10.38 -31.99
N HIS A 208 11.06 10.23 -30.85
CA HIS A 208 9.62 10.41 -30.76
C HIS A 208 9.29 11.76 -30.13
N HIS A 209 8.24 12.40 -30.65
CA HIS A 209 7.76 13.70 -30.19
C HIS A 209 7.23 13.69 -28.75
N SER A 210 6.94 12.52 -28.16
CA SER A 210 6.52 12.40 -26.74
C SER A 210 7.73 12.15 -25.82
N GLY A 211 8.93 12.04 -26.39
CA GLY A 211 10.14 11.67 -25.66
C GLY A 211 10.15 10.22 -25.15
N ASN A 212 9.17 9.39 -25.51
CA ASN A 212 9.06 8.00 -25.04
C ASN A 212 8.90 6.97 -26.17
N GLU A 213 9.25 5.71 -25.87
CA GLU A 213 9.28 4.61 -26.84
C GLU A 213 7.91 4.33 -27.48
N VAL A 214 6.82 4.51 -26.73
CA VAL A 214 5.47 4.23 -27.23
C VAL A 214 4.86 5.39 -28.06
N ASN A 215 5.51 6.56 -28.08
CA ASN A 215 5.01 7.78 -28.70
C ASN A 215 3.60 8.21 -28.24
N ALA A 216 3.34 8.18 -26.93
CA ALA A 216 2.03 8.51 -26.35
C ALA A 216 2.16 9.44 -25.14
N GLU A 217 1.10 10.20 -24.86
CA GLU A 217 1.01 11.07 -23.68
C GLU A 217 0.16 10.39 -22.58
N PRO A 218 0.75 10.02 -21.44
CA PRO A 218 0.04 9.50 -20.28
C PRO A 218 -0.54 10.61 -19.39
N TYR A 219 -1.76 10.42 -18.89
CA TYR A 219 -2.38 11.32 -17.92
C TYR A 219 -3.43 10.62 -17.05
N TYR A 220 -3.73 11.22 -15.90
CA TYR A 220 -4.86 10.83 -15.05
C TYR A 220 -6.03 11.80 -15.21
N LEU A 221 -7.26 11.28 -15.06
CA LEU A 221 -8.46 12.11 -14.90
C LEU A 221 -8.90 12.13 -13.43
N ASN A 222 -9.39 13.29 -13.00
CA ASN A 222 -9.61 13.61 -11.59
C ASN A 222 -10.35 12.49 -10.82
N ASN A 223 -9.76 12.04 -9.70
CA ASN A 223 -10.28 11.08 -8.70
C ASN A 223 -10.48 9.62 -9.13
N LYS A 224 -9.93 9.16 -10.26
CA LYS A 224 -9.97 7.73 -10.62
C LYS A 224 -8.58 7.14 -10.78
N ASP A 225 -8.45 5.88 -10.39
CA ASP A 225 -7.25 5.07 -10.59
C ASP A 225 -7.23 4.47 -12.01
N GLU A 226 -7.27 5.36 -13.01
CA GLU A 226 -7.33 5.03 -14.43
C GLU A 226 -6.24 5.83 -15.15
N LEU A 227 -5.20 5.14 -15.64
CA LEU A 227 -4.16 5.74 -16.47
C LEU A 227 -4.65 5.82 -17.92
N PHE A 228 -4.82 7.03 -18.43
CA PHE A 228 -5.20 7.28 -19.81
C PHE A 228 -3.96 7.50 -20.67
N LEU A 229 -4.03 6.98 -21.89
CA LEU A 229 -3.02 7.17 -22.92
C LEU A 229 -3.69 7.77 -24.15
N ILE A 230 -3.09 8.79 -24.73
CA ILE A 230 -3.48 9.32 -26.03
C ILE A 230 -2.31 9.25 -27.00
N PRO A 231 -2.58 9.00 -28.30
CA PRO A 231 -1.54 9.07 -29.31
C PRO A 231 -1.00 10.49 -29.35
N ASN A 232 0.32 10.63 -29.48
CA ASN A 232 0.92 11.93 -29.59
C ASN A 232 0.63 12.57 -30.95
N GLY A 233 0.43 13.89 -30.98
CA GLY A 233 0.18 14.69 -32.20
C GLY A 233 -1.28 15.06 -32.37
N VAL A 234 -1.54 16.35 -32.61
CA VAL A 234 -2.90 16.95 -32.71
C VAL A 234 -3.78 16.28 -33.79
N ASN A 235 -3.16 15.73 -34.83
CA ASN A 235 -3.85 15.09 -35.95
C ASN A 235 -4.04 13.58 -35.78
N ASN A 236 -3.40 12.96 -34.79
CA ASN A 236 -3.46 11.51 -34.57
C ASN A 236 -4.69 11.16 -33.74
N LYS A 237 -5.63 10.43 -34.37
CA LYS A 237 -6.90 10.03 -33.74
C LYS A 237 -6.84 8.66 -33.09
N GLU A 238 -5.91 7.81 -33.53
CA GLU A 238 -5.79 6.40 -33.14
C GLU A 238 -4.33 6.02 -32.98
N PHE A 239 -4.07 5.01 -32.16
CA PHE A 239 -2.76 4.38 -32.05
C PHE A 239 -2.45 3.54 -33.28
N SER A 240 -1.19 3.52 -33.71
CA SER A 240 -0.72 2.60 -34.75
C SER A 240 -0.79 1.15 -34.28
N LEU A 241 -0.79 0.20 -35.22
CA LEU A 241 -0.78 -1.24 -34.89
C LEU A 241 0.43 -1.63 -34.02
N GLU A 242 1.58 -1.00 -34.27
CA GLU A 242 2.81 -1.23 -33.49
C GLU A 242 2.68 -0.71 -32.05
N GLN A 243 2.09 0.49 -31.87
CA GLN A 243 1.82 1.05 -30.55
C GLN A 243 0.83 0.18 -29.77
N VAL A 244 -0.23 -0.30 -30.43
CA VAL A 244 -1.21 -1.20 -29.80
C VAL A 244 -0.53 -2.49 -29.34
N LYS A 245 0.30 -3.11 -30.19
CA LYS A 245 1.03 -4.32 -29.83
C LYS A 245 1.99 -4.09 -28.67
N TYR A 246 2.74 -2.98 -28.69
CA TYR A 246 3.63 -2.62 -27.60
C TYR A 246 2.88 -2.46 -26.28
N LEU A 247 1.74 -1.76 -26.28
CA LEU A 247 0.92 -1.57 -25.08
C LEU A 247 0.32 -2.89 -24.57
N GLU A 248 -0.08 -3.79 -25.46
CA GLU A 248 -0.52 -5.15 -25.09
C GLU A 248 0.61 -5.94 -24.42
N ASP A 249 1.82 -5.89 -24.97
CA ASP A 249 3.00 -6.53 -24.37
C ASP A 249 3.33 -5.93 -23.00
N VAL A 250 3.33 -4.60 -22.87
CA VAL A 250 3.55 -3.90 -21.58
C VAL A 250 2.56 -4.36 -20.53
N VAL A 251 1.28 -4.48 -20.86
CA VAL A 251 0.23 -4.93 -19.93
C VAL A 251 0.42 -6.40 -19.54
N ASN A 252 0.84 -7.26 -20.49
CA ASN A 252 1.13 -8.65 -20.20
C ASN A 252 2.32 -8.81 -19.23
N TYR A 253 3.40 -8.05 -19.46
CA TYR A 253 4.56 -8.05 -18.58
C TYR A 253 4.25 -7.43 -17.21
N SER A 254 3.56 -6.29 -17.17
CA SER A 254 3.24 -5.59 -15.92
C SER A 254 2.26 -6.39 -15.05
N ASN A 255 1.33 -7.13 -15.65
CA ASN A 255 0.41 -7.99 -14.89
C ASN A 255 1.07 -9.18 -14.18
N SER A 256 2.36 -9.42 -14.45
CA SER A 256 3.13 -10.44 -13.75
C SER A 256 3.89 -9.93 -12.52
N SER A 257 4.04 -8.60 -12.35
CA SER A 257 4.92 -8.00 -11.33
C SER A 257 4.52 -8.35 -9.90
N SER A 258 3.22 -8.44 -9.63
CA SER A 258 2.65 -8.70 -8.31
C SER A 258 2.30 -10.17 -8.05
N ASN A 259 2.38 -11.05 -9.06
CA ASN A 259 1.91 -12.44 -8.98
C ASN A 259 2.57 -13.24 -7.85
N LEU A 260 3.88 -13.10 -7.68
CA LEU A 260 4.64 -13.86 -6.69
C LEU A 260 4.21 -13.47 -5.27
N TRP A 261 4.09 -12.17 -5.00
CA TRP A 261 3.61 -11.68 -3.72
C TRP A 261 2.15 -12.01 -3.48
N GLN A 262 1.27 -11.87 -4.49
CA GLN A 262 -0.14 -12.27 -4.38
C GLN A 262 -0.24 -13.74 -4.01
N THR A 263 0.45 -14.62 -4.74
CA THR A 263 0.46 -16.07 -4.47
C THR A 263 0.97 -16.37 -3.06
N TYR A 264 2.06 -15.71 -2.65
CA TYR A 264 2.60 -15.85 -1.30
C TYR A 264 1.61 -15.38 -0.24
N SER A 265 0.96 -14.23 -0.46
CA SER A 265 -0.03 -13.67 0.44
C SER A 265 -1.20 -14.64 0.61
N TRP A 266 -1.72 -15.25 -0.45
CA TRP A 266 -2.78 -16.25 -0.37
C TRP A 266 -2.39 -17.54 0.39
N LEU A 267 -1.12 -17.96 0.34
CA LEU A 267 -0.66 -19.20 0.95
C LEU A 267 -0.15 -19.03 2.40
N SER A 268 0.45 -17.89 2.71
CA SER A 268 1.09 -17.64 4.01
C SER A 268 0.12 -17.02 5.00
N ILE A 269 -0.59 -17.86 5.75
CA ILE A 269 -1.48 -17.41 6.85
C ILE A 269 -0.75 -16.48 7.84
N PRO A 270 0.48 -16.76 8.31
CA PRO A 270 1.21 -15.85 9.21
C PRO A 270 1.40 -14.45 8.62
N TYR A 271 1.66 -14.35 7.32
CA TYR A 271 1.78 -13.07 6.64
C TYR A 271 0.43 -12.34 6.57
N GLN A 272 -0.65 -13.02 6.16
CA GLN A 272 -1.98 -12.40 6.07
C GLN A 272 -2.45 -11.80 7.39
N LEU A 273 -2.19 -12.48 8.52
CA LEU A 273 -2.56 -11.98 9.84
C LEU A 273 -1.92 -10.60 10.13
N VAL A 274 -0.79 -10.29 9.51
CA VAL A 274 -0.09 -9.00 9.64
C VAL A 274 -0.46 -8.04 8.50
N ASP A 275 -0.50 -8.53 7.26
CA ASP A 275 -0.72 -7.74 6.04
C ASP A 275 -2.10 -7.09 5.97
N VAL A 276 -3.09 -7.67 6.65
CA VAL A 276 -4.45 -7.09 6.77
C VAL A 276 -4.46 -5.68 7.39
N PHE A 277 -3.39 -5.26 8.09
CA PHE A 277 -3.23 -3.90 8.60
C PHE A 277 -2.63 -2.90 7.59
N ASN A 278 -2.19 -3.38 6.42
CA ASN A 278 -1.79 -2.55 5.28
C ASN A 278 -2.99 -2.28 4.36
N PHE A 279 -3.95 -1.45 4.81
CA PHE A 279 -5.23 -1.25 4.12
C PHE A 279 -5.15 -0.80 2.67
N LYS A 280 -4.06 -0.14 2.28
CA LYS A 280 -3.85 0.36 0.92
C LYS A 280 -2.99 -0.59 0.07
N ASN A 281 -2.56 -1.72 0.65
CA ASN A 281 -1.59 -2.66 0.06
C ASN A 281 -0.42 -1.95 -0.61
N LYS A 282 0.10 -0.91 0.05
CA LYS A 282 1.23 -0.15 -0.48
C LYS A 282 2.52 -0.80 -0.05
N ASN A 283 3.57 -0.53 -0.81
CA ASN A 283 4.92 -0.84 -0.38
C ASN A 283 5.31 0.11 0.77
N LEU A 284 5.05 -0.31 2.00
CA LEU A 284 5.34 0.46 3.22
C LEU A 284 6.85 0.74 3.41
N PHE A 285 7.71 -0.05 2.76
CA PHE A 285 9.16 0.12 2.81
C PHE A 285 9.68 1.13 1.78
N ALA A 286 8.83 1.59 0.84
CA ALA A 286 9.21 2.64 -0.11
C ALA A 286 9.68 3.92 0.62
N SER A 287 9.12 4.22 1.80
CA SER A 287 9.50 5.39 2.62
C SER A 287 10.97 5.39 3.06
N LEU A 288 11.63 4.23 3.11
CA LEU A 288 13.05 4.11 3.47
C LEU A 288 14.00 4.40 2.30
N SER A 289 13.49 4.46 1.07
CA SER A 289 14.29 4.73 -0.12
C SER A 289 14.17 6.18 -0.55
N ASP A 290 15.30 6.84 -0.81
CA ASP A 290 15.33 8.17 -1.43
C ASP A 290 15.01 8.11 -2.94
N LYS A 291 15.06 6.90 -3.53
CA LYS A 291 14.62 6.59 -4.90
C LYS A 291 13.13 6.23 -4.99
N SER A 292 12.32 6.66 -4.01
CA SER A 292 10.89 6.35 -3.91
C SER A 292 10.01 7.11 -4.91
N ASN A 293 10.59 7.68 -5.97
CA ASN A 293 9.79 8.25 -7.05
C ASN A 293 9.16 7.09 -7.80
N SER A 294 7.85 6.94 -7.62
CA SER A 294 7.03 6.11 -8.51
C SER A 294 7.25 6.60 -9.93
N ASN A 295 7.24 5.68 -10.91
CA ASN A 295 7.24 6.10 -12.31
C ASN A 295 5.99 6.93 -12.65
N LEU A 296 4.95 6.82 -11.82
CA LEU A 296 3.69 7.55 -11.92
C LEU A 296 3.77 8.99 -11.39
N ASP A 297 4.78 9.32 -10.57
CA ASP A 297 4.94 10.68 -10.04
C ASP A 297 5.29 11.71 -11.13
N LYS A 298 5.61 11.23 -12.34
CA LYS A 298 5.81 12.06 -13.54
C LYS A 298 4.50 12.47 -14.22
N TYR A 299 3.37 11.87 -13.83
CA TYR A 299 2.09 12.05 -14.51
C TYR A 299 1.24 13.10 -13.81
N ILE A 300 0.64 13.99 -14.61
CA ILE A 300 -0.26 15.03 -14.11
C ILE A 300 -1.50 14.37 -13.47
N TYR A 301 -1.91 14.89 -12.31
CA TYR A 301 -3.07 14.42 -11.53
C TYR A 301 -2.95 13.01 -10.94
N TYR A 302 -1.74 12.45 -10.84
CA TYR A 302 -1.54 11.19 -10.12
C TYR A 302 -1.87 11.34 -8.62
N LYS A 303 -2.79 10.50 -8.11
CA LYS A 303 -3.28 10.57 -6.72
C LYS A 303 -2.80 9.43 -5.82
N ASN A 304 -1.81 8.63 -6.25
CA ASN A 304 -1.25 7.53 -5.47
C ASN A 304 -2.37 6.61 -4.94
N LEU A 305 -3.26 6.17 -5.83
CA LEU A 305 -4.37 5.26 -5.53
C LEU A 305 -4.07 3.82 -5.91
N ASP A 306 -2.90 3.58 -6.50
CA ASP A 306 -2.49 2.28 -6.99
C ASP A 306 -2.29 1.28 -5.84
N ASP A 307 -2.65 0.03 -6.14
CA ASP A 307 -2.65 -1.08 -5.19
C ASP A 307 -2.04 -2.32 -5.87
N ILE A 308 -1.12 -2.99 -5.18
CA ILE A 308 -0.37 -4.16 -5.67
C ILE A 308 -1.22 -5.44 -5.76
N SER A 309 -2.42 -5.44 -5.15
CA SER A 309 -3.35 -6.58 -5.15
C SER A 309 -4.18 -6.70 -6.43
N TYR A 310 -4.33 -5.61 -7.19
CA TYR A 310 -5.15 -5.61 -8.41
C TYR A 310 -4.33 -5.74 -9.69
N LYS A 311 -4.93 -6.41 -10.66
CA LYS A 311 -4.45 -6.44 -12.04
C LYS A 311 -5.22 -5.44 -12.88
N TYR A 312 -4.49 -4.70 -13.71
CA TYR A 312 -5.08 -3.68 -14.56
C TYR A 312 -5.30 -4.27 -15.94
N LYS A 313 -6.44 -3.89 -16.52
CA LYS A 313 -6.85 -4.29 -17.86
C LYS A 313 -6.61 -3.12 -18.81
N LEU A 314 -6.11 -3.42 -19.99
CA LEU A 314 -6.12 -2.47 -21.11
C LEU A 314 -7.55 -2.30 -21.62
N GLU A 315 -8.11 -1.11 -21.50
CA GLU A 315 -9.42 -0.77 -22.06
C GLU A 315 -9.26 0.05 -23.33
N LYS A 316 -9.68 -0.51 -24.47
CA LYS A 316 -9.56 0.15 -25.78
C LYS A 316 -10.64 1.22 -25.98
N LYS A 317 -11.77 1.13 -25.27
CA LYS A 317 -12.89 2.07 -25.35
C LYS A 317 -13.26 2.56 -23.95
N PRO A 318 -12.45 3.45 -23.35
CA PRO A 318 -12.71 3.90 -21.99
C PRO A 318 -14.03 4.67 -21.92
N SER A 319 -14.82 4.42 -20.87
CA SER A 319 -16.07 5.12 -20.60
C SER A 319 -15.80 6.48 -19.95
N VAL A 320 -15.23 7.41 -20.72
CA VAL A 320 -14.99 8.78 -20.24
C VAL A 320 -16.28 9.60 -20.43
N GLN A 321 -16.55 10.52 -19.52
CA GLN A 321 -17.68 11.43 -19.66
C GLN A 321 -17.46 12.34 -20.87
N LYS A 322 -18.42 12.33 -21.80
CA LYS A 322 -18.41 13.25 -22.94
C LYS A 322 -19.26 14.47 -22.63
N TYR A 323 -18.77 15.63 -23.01
CA TYR A 323 -19.44 16.91 -22.86
C TYR A 323 -19.92 17.40 -24.21
N LEU A 324 -21.10 17.99 -24.23
CA LEU A 324 -21.66 18.61 -25.42
C LEU A 324 -20.82 19.86 -25.76
N VAL A 325 -20.14 19.85 -26.90
CA VAL A 325 -19.30 20.97 -27.37
C VAL A 325 -19.99 21.78 -28.46
N ASP A 326 -20.83 21.13 -29.27
CA ASP A 326 -21.67 21.81 -30.27
C ASP A 326 -23.12 21.37 -30.10
N SER A 327 -23.98 22.31 -29.70
CA SER A 327 -25.41 22.09 -29.51
C SER A 327 -26.15 21.83 -30.83
N LYS A 328 -25.69 22.40 -31.96
CA LYS A 328 -26.35 22.28 -33.27
C LYS A 328 -26.14 20.90 -33.88
N ASN A 329 -24.90 20.40 -33.85
CA ASN A 329 -24.54 19.09 -34.37
C ASN A 329 -24.59 17.97 -33.32
N LYS A 330 -24.99 18.29 -32.07
CA LYS A 330 -24.93 17.38 -30.91
C LYS A 330 -23.59 16.65 -30.80
N THR A 331 -22.48 17.38 -30.92
CA THR A 331 -21.15 16.76 -30.83
C THR A 331 -20.72 16.65 -29.38
N TYR A 332 -20.33 15.44 -29.01
CA TYR A 332 -19.90 15.10 -27.66
C TYR A 332 -18.40 14.78 -27.68
N LYS A 333 -17.59 15.53 -26.93
CA LYS A 333 -16.13 15.35 -26.87
C LYS A 333 -15.69 15.11 -25.42
N TYR A 334 -14.54 14.46 -25.26
CA TYR A 334 -13.91 14.30 -23.95
C TYR A 334 -13.08 15.54 -23.61
N ILE A 335 -12.97 15.85 -22.32
CA ILE A 335 -12.02 16.85 -21.84
C ILE A 335 -10.70 16.12 -21.62
N VAL A 336 -9.67 16.55 -22.35
CA VAL A 336 -8.28 16.16 -22.17
C VAL A 336 -7.56 17.40 -21.62
N PRO A 337 -6.53 17.26 -20.76
CA PRO A 337 -5.66 18.38 -20.41
C PRO A 337 -5.22 19.09 -21.69
N GLY A 338 -5.60 20.37 -21.84
CA GLY A 338 -5.50 21.09 -23.12
C GLY A 338 -4.08 21.40 -23.57
N ILE A 339 -3.09 21.16 -22.71
CA ILE A 339 -1.68 21.35 -23.00
C ILE A 339 -1.06 19.95 -23.01
N LEU A 340 -0.83 19.42 -24.20
CA LEU A 340 -0.09 18.18 -24.43
C LEU A 340 1.32 18.57 -24.83
N LYS A 341 2.33 18.03 -24.14
CA LYS A 341 3.72 18.35 -24.43
C LYS A 341 4.06 17.87 -25.84
N SER A 342 4.42 18.80 -26.72
CA SER A 342 5.08 18.47 -27.98
C SER A 342 6.57 18.63 -27.73
N HIS A 343 7.32 17.53 -27.57
CA HIS A 343 8.78 17.64 -27.42
C HIS A 343 9.35 18.17 -28.73
N SER A 344 9.72 19.45 -28.71
CA SER A 344 10.37 20.13 -29.82
C SER A 344 11.85 20.24 -29.48
N ILE A 345 12.61 19.24 -29.91
CA ILE A 345 14.05 19.19 -29.73
C ILE A 345 14.68 20.14 -30.76
N HIS A 346 15.29 21.23 -30.28
CA HIS A 346 16.02 22.16 -31.13
C HIS A 346 17.51 22.19 -30.75
N THR A 347 18.39 22.19 -31.75
CA THR A 347 19.80 22.53 -31.54
C THR A 347 19.93 24.05 -31.45
N SER A 348 20.29 24.54 -30.26
CA SER A 348 20.62 25.96 -30.07
C SER A 348 22.13 26.09 -29.98
N LYS A 349 22.72 26.97 -30.81
CA LYS A 349 24.10 27.42 -30.57
C LYS A 349 24.07 28.40 -29.41
N ASN A 350 24.84 28.10 -28.37
CA ASN A 350 24.96 28.98 -27.21
C ASN A 350 26.14 29.93 -27.49
N ASP A 351 25.87 31.21 -27.75
CA ASP A 351 26.89 32.19 -28.18
C ASP A 351 27.97 32.48 -27.11
N ASN A 352 27.79 31.99 -25.88
CA ASN A 352 28.67 32.26 -24.74
C ASN A 352 29.64 31.13 -24.37
N THR A 353 29.59 29.97 -25.03
CA THR A 353 30.54 28.87 -24.80
C THR A 353 30.92 28.23 -26.13
N SER A 354 32.14 28.54 -26.60
CA SER A 354 32.90 27.85 -27.65
C SER A 354 32.18 26.72 -28.39
N GLY A 355 31.31 27.06 -29.36
CA GLY A 355 30.88 26.19 -30.45
C GLY A 355 30.17 24.88 -30.10
N HIS A 356 29.76 24.65 -28.85
CA HIS A 356 28.99 23.46 -28.50
C HIS A 356 27.51 23.67 -28.83
N GLU A 357 26.98 22.85 -29.72
CA GLU A 357 25.54 22.77 -29.99
C GLU A 357 24.87 22.16 -28.75
N GLU A 358 24.09 22.97 -28.04
CA GLU A 358 23.32 22.50 -26.91
C GLU A 358 21.93 22.08 -27.41
N ILE A 359 21.56 20.83 -27.15
CA ILE A 359 20.22 20.34 -27.48
C ILE A 359 19.28 20.92 -26.42
N VAL A 360 18.46 21.90 -26.81
CA VAL A 360 17.47 22.51 -25.92
C VAL A 360 16.11 21.92 -26.27
N ASP A 361 15.54 21.15 -25.34
CA ASP A 361 14.15 20.70 -25.41
C ASP A 361 13.25 21.90 -25.10
N PHE A 362 12.58 22.44 -26.12
CA PHE A 362 11.54 23.43 -25.90
C PHE A 362 10.21 22.73 -25.70
N ASP A 363 9.65 22.97 -24.53
CA ASP A 363 8.53 22.23 -23.98
C ASP A 363 7.16 22.56 -24.63
N ILE A 364 6.89 23.84 -24.90
CA ILE A 364 5.74 24.31 -25.69
C ILE A 364 6.15 25.57 -26.43
N ILE A 365 5.98 25.55 -27.75
CA ILE A 365 6.16 26.73 -28.59
C ILE A 365 4.78 27.20 -29.00
N TYR A 366 4.44 28.45 -28.68
CA TYR A 366 3.22 29.09 -29.16
C TYR A 366 3.56 30.20 -30.14
N ALA A 367 2.74 30.37 -31.15
CA ALA A 367 2.85 31.47 -32.08
C ALA A 367 1.53 32.25 -32.10
N ALA A 368 1.63 33.56 -32.33
CA ALA A 368 0.45 34.37 -32.57
C ALA A 368 -0.29 33.84 -33.82
N ASP A 369 -1.61 33.80 -33.78
CA ASP A 369 -2.40 33.36 -34.92
C ASP A 369 -2.08 34.23 -36.15
N GLY A 370 -1.70 33.60 -37.27
CA GLY A 370 -1.25 34.27 -38.49
C GLY A 370 0.20 34.80 -38.47
N ALA A 371 1.05 34.35 -37.53
CA ALA A 371 2.49 34.67 -37.51
C ALA A 371 3.27 34.11 -38.73
N ASP A 372 2.66 33.20 -39.49
CA ASP A 372 3.13 32.71 -40.78
C ASP A 372 2.87 33.70 -41.93
N ASN A 373 1.95 34.65 -41.74
CA ASN A 373 1.61 35.67 -42.72
C ASN A 373 2.39 36.98 -42.45
N LYS A 374 3.31 37.31 -43.37
CA LYS A 374 4.16 38.51 -43.28
C LYS A 374 3.38 39.83 -43.31
N ASP A 375 2.15 39.81 -43.80
CA ASP A 375 1.34 41.02 -44.00
C ASP A 375 0.32 41.24 -42.86
N LYS A 376 0.32 40.39 -41.82
CA LYS A 376 -0.60 40.51 -40.68
C LYS A 376 0.03 41.41 -39.61
N GLU A 377 -0.56 42.58 -39.39
CA GLU A 377 -0.17 43.47 -38.28
C GLU A 377 -0.73 42.97 -36.94
N PHE A 378 0.13 42.87 -35.94
CA PHE A 378 -0.25 42.53 -34.57
C PHE A 378 -0.51 43.79 -33.74
N LEU A 379 -1.29 43.66 -32.67
CA LEU A 379 -1.65 44.80 -31.79
C LEU A 379 -0.40 45.38 -31.10
N GLU A 380 0.58 44.54 -30.84
CA GLU A 380 1.88 44.84 -30.28
C GLU A 380 2.73 45.72 -31.21
N ASP A 381 2.58 45.54 -32.53
CA ASP A 381 3.31 46.29 -33.56
C ASP A 381 2.92 47.78 -33.55
N LYS A 382 1.69 48.10 -33.13
CA LYS A 382 1.17 49.47 -33.07
C LYS A 382 1.71 50.29 -31.89
N ASN A 383 2.26 49.63 -30.87
CA ASN A 383 2.71 50.27 -29.63
C ASN A 383 4.24 50.34 -29.46
N GLN A 384 5.03 49.79 -30.38
CA GLN A 384 6.49 49.78 -30.30
C GLN A 384 7.11 50.82 -31.24
N LEU A 385 7.16 52.08 -30.79
CA LEU A 385 7.79 53.15 -31.56
C LEU A 385 9.33 53.10 -31.53
N HIS A 386 9.98 52.50 -30.52
CA HIS A 386 11.45 52.44 -30.46
C HIS A 386 11.95 51.28 -29.58
N THR A 387 11.93 50.05 -30.07
CA THR A 387 12.71 48.99 -29.43
C THR A 387 13.10 47.95 -30.48
N ASP A 388 14.41 47.70 -30.65
CA ASP A 388 15.01 46.63 -31.48
C ASP A 388 14.63 45.21 -31.04
N ASN A 389 13.64 45.05 -30.18
CA ASN A 389 13.15 43.76 -29.75
C ASN A 389 12.11 43.29 -30.75
N LYS A 390 12.58 42.48 -31.70
CA LYS A 390 11.78 41.56 -32.52
C LYS A 390 10.50 41.19 -31.77
N THR A 391 9.37 41.56 -32.36
CA THR A 391 8.04 41.19 -31.89
C THR A 391 8.05 39.71 -31.50
N ASN A 392 7.58 39.39 -30.29
CA ASN A 392 7.51 38.02 -29.76
C ASN A 392 6.37 37.26 -30.48
N LEU A 393 6.47 37.14 -31.81
CA LEU A 393 5.56 36.39 -32.68
C LEU A 393 5.51 34.92 -32.29
N VAL A 394 6.61 34.43 -31.72
CA VAL A 394 6.77 33.08 -31.21
C VAL A 394 7.26 33.16 -29.76
N GLY A 395 6.46 32.65 -28.83
CA GLY A 395 6.81 32.55 -27.43
C GLY A 395 7.06 31.11 -27.00
N ARG A 396 7.64 30.96 -25.81
CA ARG A 396 8.07 29.67 -25.26
C ARG A 396 7.48 29.51 -23.86
N LEU A 397 6.79 28.41 -23.60
CA LEU A 397 6.42 28.00 -22.25
C LEU A 397 7.27 26.79 -21.86
N ARG A 398 7.91 26.87 -20.71
CA ARG A 398 8.61 25.72 -20.12
C ARG A 398 7.59 24.82 -19.43
N TRP A 399 7.62 23.53 -19.76
CA TRP A 399 6.72 22.51 -19.24
C TRP A 399 6.85 22.39 -17.75
N VAL A 400 8.07 22.55 -17.22
CA VAL A 400 8.33 22.53 -15.77
C VAL A 400 7.40 23.50 -15.03
N TYR A 401 7.23 24.74 -15.51
CA TYR A 401 6.36 25.73 -14.86
C TYR A 401 4.87 25.44 -15.07
N VAL A 402 4.51 24.89 -16.24
CA VAL A 402 3.12 24.46 -16.51
C VAL A 402 2.76 23.28 -15.59
N TYR A 403 3.66 22.32 -15.45
CA TYR A 403 3.51 21.16 -14.58
C TYR A 403 3.40 21.56 -13.10
N GLU A 404 4.25 22.48 -12.64
CA GLU A 404 4.18 23.04 -11.28
C GLU A 404 2.83 23.74 -11.04
N ALA A 405 2.39 24.60 -11.96
CA ALA A 405 1.12 25.31 -11.85
C ALA A 405 -0.10 24.37 -11.88
N LEU A 406 -0.09 23.36 -12.75
CA LEU A 406 -1.16 22.36 -12.83
C LEU A 406 -1.19 21.39 -11.65
N ASN A 407 -0.09 21.24 -10.92
CA ASN A 407 -0.03 20.44 -9.69
C ASN A 407 -0.33 21.26 -8.43
N ASP A 408 -0.46 22.59 -8.53
CA ASP A 408 -0.77 23.44 -7.39
C ASP A 408 -2.19 23.14 -6.86
N PRO A 409 -2.36 22.81 -5.56
CA PRO A 409 -3.67 22.56 -4.96
C PRO A 409 -4.61 23.76 -4.93
N ILE A 410 -4.13 24.98 -5.15
CA ILE A 410 -4.96 26.19 -5.28
C ILE A 410 -5.60 26.26 -6.66
N PHE A 411 -4.92 25.70 -7.68
CA PHE A 411 -5.40 25.66 -9.06
C PHE A 411 -6.33 24.46 -9.33
N ASN A 412 -6.15 23.36 -8.58
CA ASN A 412 -6.93 22.11 -8.64
C ASN A 412 -8.05 22.02 -7.58
#